data_AF-A0A5B8UPL8-F1
#
_entry.id   AF-A0A5B8UPL8-F1
#
_cell.length_a   1.000
_cell.length_b   1.000
_cell.length_c   1.000
_cell.angle_alpha   90.00
_cell.angle_beta   90.00
_cell.angle_gamma   90.00
#
_symmetry.space_group_name_H-M   'P 1'
#
loop_
_entity.id
_entity.type
_entity.pdbx_description
1 polymer ?
#
loop_
_entity_poly.entity_id
_entity_poly.type
_entity_poly.pdbx_seq_one_letter_code
_entity_poly.pdbx_strand_id
1 'polypeptide(L)'
;MSRTSSDDGAERSQDSDRKRTANRGFAAMDREKQKRIASEGGRAAHRQGVAHEWSRDEAREAGRKGGQMVSQNREHMSEIGRKGGQSSGQRRQRNGAEE
;
A
#
# COMPACT_ATOMS: atom_id res chain seq x y z
N MET A 1 -41.49 16.50 -52.48
CA MET A 1 -40.70 15.35 -52.00
C MET A 1 -39.82 15.83 -50.86
N SER A 2 -40.20 15.52 -49.62
CA SER A 2 -39.46 15.88 -48.40
C SER A 2 -38.25 14.98 -48.20
N ARG A 3 -37.10 15.58 -47.88
CA ARG A 3 -35.96 14.87 -47.27
C ARG A 3 -35.50 15.68 -46.08
N THR A 4 -35.99 15.28 -44.91
CA THR A 4 -35.47 15.71 -43.61
C THR A 4 -34.17 14.95 -43.37
N SER A 5 -33.03 15.61 -43.57
CA SER A 5 -31.74 15.08 -43.13
C SER A 5 -31.56 15.42 -41.66
N SER A 6 -31.87 14.41 -40.85
CA SER A 6 -31.32 14.18 -39.51
C SER A 6 -29.80 14.33 -39.51
N ASP A 7 -29.24 14.97 -38.48
CA ASP A 7 -28.09 14.47 -37.71
C ASP A 7 -27.73 15.49 -36.58
N ASP A 8 -28.47 15.44 -35.47
CA ASP A 8 -28.02 16.07 -34.21
C ASP A 8 -27.03 15.11 -33.55
N GLY A 9 -25.75 15.27 -33.90
CA GLY A 9 -24.63 14.49 -33.39
C GLY A 9 -24.42 14.74 -31.91
N ALA A 10 -24.89 13.81 -31.08
CA ALA A 10 -24.67 13.75 -29.64
C ALA A 10 -23.15 13.73 -29.31
N GLU A 11 -22.64 14.84 -28.78
CA GLU A 11 -21.31 14.87 -28.19
C GLU A 11 -21.25 13.95 -26.97
N ARG A 12 -20.40 12.94 -27.13
CA ARG A 12 -20.21 11.79 -26.27
C ARG A 12 -19.49 12.25 -25.00
N SER A 13 -20.23 12.39 -23.90
CA SER A 13 -19.67 12.46 -22.54
C SER A 13 -18.89 11.18 -22.21
N GLN A 14 -17.63 11.10 -22.61
CA GLN A 14 -16.74 9.97 -22.34
C GLN A 14 -15.81 10.17 -21.12
N ASP A 15 -16.00 11.24 -20.34
CA ASP A 15 -15.16 11.51 -19.16
C ASP A 15 -15.72 10.88 -17.86
N SER A 16 -17.03 10.64 -17.81
CA SER A 16 -17.71 10.08 -16.63
C SER A 16 -17.65 8.55 -16.51
N ASP A 17 -17.19 7.83 -17.54
CA ASP A 17 -17.03 6.37 -17.47
C ASP A 17 -15.67 5.91 -16.93
N ARG A 18 -14.63 6.76 -16.95
CA ARG A 18 -13.32 6.43 -16.34
C ARG A 18 -13.34 6.48 -14.81
N LYS A 19 -14.38 7.05 -14.20
CA LYS A 19 -14.54 7.17 -12.74
C LYS A 19 -15.46 6.10 -12.12
N ARG A 20 -16.16 5.30 -12.94
CA ARG A 20 -17.10 4.24 -12.49
C ARG A 20 -16.46 2.87 -12.23
N THR A 21 -15.13 2.78 -12.29
CA THR A 21 -14.38 1.64 -11.74
C THR A 21 -13.84 1.91 -10.33
N ALA A 22 -14.02 3.13 -9.82
CA ALA A 22 -13.52 3.50 -8.50
C ALA A 22 -14.33 2.81 -7.40
N ASN A 23 -13.64 1.98 -6.63
CA ASN A 23 -14.10 1.37 -5.37
C ASN A 23 -15.03 0.16 -5.54
N ARG A 24 -14.50 -0.92 -6.15
CA ARG A 24 -15.05 -2.27 -5.95
C ARG A 24 -13.99 -3.21 -5.37
N GLY A 25 -14.44 -4.23 -4.64
CA GLY A 25 -13.57 -5.25 -4.06
C GLY A 25 -12.80 -4.79 -2.82
N PHE A 26 -11.60 -5.34 -2.63
CA PHE A 26 -10.80 -5.14 -1.42
C PHE A 26 -10.49 -3.67 -1.12
N ALA A 27 -10.14 -2.90 -2.15
CA ALA A 27 -9.78 -1.49 -2.03
C ALA A 27 -10.96 -0.58 -1.65
N ALA A 28 -12.20 -1.05 -1.84
CA ALA A 28 -13.42 -0.30 -1.49
C ALA A 28 -13.86 -0.49 -0.04
N MET A 29 -13.28 -1.45 0.68
CA MET A 29 -13.67 -1.76 2.06
C MET A 29 -13.12 -0.72 3.04
N ASP A 30 -13.69 -0.69 4.24
CA ASP A 30 -13.12 0.05 5.36
C ASP A 30 -11.68 -0.41 5.69
N ARG A 31 -10.83 0.52 6.13
CA ARG A 31 -9.40 0.29 6.37
C ARG A 31 -9.15 -0.77 7.45
N GLU A 32 -9.93 -0.79 8.52
CA GLU A 32 -9.79 -1.82 9.56
C GLU A 32 -10.19 -3.19 9.02
N LYS A 33 -11.24 -3.24 8.20
CA LYS A 33 -11.66 -4.47 7.52
C LYS A 33 -10.59 -4.96 6.54
N GLN A 34 -10.01 -4.09 5.73
CA GLN A 34 -8.89 -4.43 4.83
C GLN A 34 -7.70 -4.99 5.61
N LYS A 35 -7.27 -4.29 6.66
CA LYS A 35 -6.15 -4.71 7.50
C LYS A 35 -6.39 -6.09 8.12
N ARG A 36 -7.60 -6.33 8.64
CA ARG A 36 -7.96 -7.62 9.21
C ARG A 36 -7.90 -8.74 8.18
N ILE A 37 -8.50 -8.54 7.00
CA ILE A 37 -8.51 -9.55 5.94
C ILE A 37 -7.09 -9.78 5.40
N ALA A 38 -6.29 -8.74 5.20
CA ALA A 38 -4.88 -8.89 4.79
C ALA A 38 -4.07 -9.69 5.83
N SER A 39 -4.27 -9.37 7.12
CA SER A 39 -3.60 -10.09 8.21
C SER A 39 -4.03 -11.56 8.27
N GLU A 40 -5.32 -11.82 8.05
CA GLU A 40 -5.87 -13.17 8.05
C GLU A 40 -5.42 -13.98 6.84
N GLY A 41 -5.38 -13.37 5.65
CA GLY A 41 -4.87 -13.98 4.43
C GLY A 41 -3.40 -14.38 4.54
N GLY A 42 -2.56 -13.52 5.12
CA GLY A 42 -1.15 -13.86 5.38
C GLY A 42 -1.01 -15.05 6.33
N ARG A 43 -1.75 -15.07 7.45
CA ARG A 43 -1.76 -16.20 8.38
C ARG A 43 -2.32 -17.48 7.75
N ALA A 44 -3.34 -17.37 6.91
CA ALA A 44 -3.93 -18.49 6.20
C ALA A 44 -2.93 -19.12 5.22
N ALA A 45 -2.22 -18.31 4.43
CA ALA A 45 -1.23 -18.79 3.46
C ALA A 45 -0.09 -19.56 4.13
N HIS A 46 0.41 -19.08 5.28
CA HIS A 46 1.38 -19.81 6.09
C HIS A 46 0.81 -21.12 6.65
N ARG A 47 -0.39 -21.08 7.26
CA ARG A 47 -1.05 -22.30 7.78
C ARG A 47 -1.34 -23.35 6.71
N GLN A 48 -1.65 -22.92 5.48
CA GLN A 48 -1.95 -23.80 4.35
C GLN A 48 -0.69 -24.31 3.63
N GLY A 49 0.50 -23.81 4.00
CA GLY A 49 1.76 -24.21 3.34
C GLY A 49 1.90 -23.73 1.89
N VAL A 50 1.06 -22.77 1.47
CA VAL A 50 1.16 -22.13 0.14
C VAL A 50 2.22 -21.03 0.15
N ALA A 51 2.48 -20.45 1.32
CA ALA A 51 3.58 -19.50 1.51
C ALA A 51 4.93 -20.21 1.60
N HIS A 52 5.99 -19.54 1.13
CA HIS A 52 7.36 -19.98 1.36
C HIS A 52 7.66 -19.91 2.87
N GLU A 53 7.99 -21.05 3.46
CA GLU A 53 8.38 -21.16 4.87
C GLU A 53 9.88 -20.92 4.99
N TRP A 54 10.25 -19.86 5.69
CA TRP A 54 11.64 -19.48 5.84
C TRP A 54 12.23 -20.24 7.02
N SER A 55 13.30 -21.00 6.77
CA SER A 55 14.13 -21.46 7.89
C SER A 55 14.75 -20.26 8.62
N ARG A 56 15.08 -20.41 9.90
CA ARG A 56 15.68 -19.33 10.70
C ARG A 56 16.95 -18.78 10.07
N ASP A 57 17.74 -19.64 9.43
CA ASP A 57 19.01 -19.27 8.81
C ASP A 57 18.80 -18.59 7.45
N GLU A 58 17.86 -19.10 6.65
CA GLU A 58 17.46 -18.46 5.39
C GLU A 58 16.88 -17.06 5.63
N ALA A 59 16.04 -16.90 6.66
CA ALA A 59 15.49 -15.60 7.04
C ALA A 59 16.58 -14.59 7.40
N ARG A 60 17.61 -15.05 8.12
CA ARG A 60 18.77 -14.22 8.46
C ARG A 60 19.60 -13.87 7.24
N GLU A 61 19.81 -14.80 6.33
CA GLU A 61 20.59 -14.56 5.12
C GLU A 61 19.86 -13.58 4.19
N ALA A 62 18.57 -13.77 3.96
CA ALA A 62 17.74 -12.85 3.19
C ALA A 62 17.70 -11.45 3.84
N GLY A 63 17.54 -11.38 5.17
CA GLY A 63 17.61 -10.11 5.91
C GLY A 63 18.98 -9.44 5.79
N ARG A 64 20.06 -10.21 5.86
CA ARG A 64 21.43 -9.72 5.68
C ARG A 64 21.65 -9.18 4.26
N LYS A 65 21.22 -9.91 3.23
CA LYS A 65 21.32 -9.50 1.82
C LYS A 65 20.53 -8.23 1.54
N GLY A 66 19.30 -8.15 2.05
CA GLY A 66 18.48 -6.93 1.96
C GLY A 66 19.14 -5.76 2.68
N GLY A 67 19.63 -5.96 3.89
CA GLY A 67 20.36 -4.95 4.65
C GLY A 67 21.61 -4.45 3.93
N GLN A 68 22.41 -5.36 3.35
CA GLN A 68 23.58 -5.01 2.56
C GLN A 68 23.21 -4.15 1.35
N MET A 69 22.17 -4.50 0.60
CA MET A 69 21.70 -3.72 -0.55
C MET A 69 21.30 -2.29 -0.11
N VAL A 70 20.46 -2.18 0.91
CA VAL A 70 19.93 -0.89 1.37
C VAL A 70 21.03 -0.01 1.99
N SER A 71 22.01 -0.62 2.66
CA SER A 71 23.08 0.09 3.35
C SER A 71 24.11 0.77 2.43
N GLN A 72 24.10 0.51 1.12
CA GLN A 72 25.06 1.09 0.18
C GLN A 72 24.94 2.62 0.11
N ASN A 73 23.74 3.17 0.29
CA ASN A 73 23.53 4.62 0.32
C ASN A 73 23.54 5.15 1.76
N ARG A 74 24.73 5.57 2.21
CA ARG A 74 24.94 6.06 3.57
C ARG A 74 24.18 7.36 3.88
N GLU A 75 24.05 8.25 2.91
CA GLU A 75 23.33 9.53 3.08
C GLU A 75 21.84 9.28 3.28
N HIS A 76 21.25 8.44 2.43
CA HIS A 76 19.84 8.03 2.56
C HIS A 76 19.57 7.32 3.90
N MET A 77 20.46 6.43 4.34
CA MET A 77 20.32 5.76 5.63
C MET A 77 20.40 6.73 6.81
N SER A 78 21.26 7.75 6.70
CA SER A 78 21.39 8.80 7.72
C SER A 78 20.14 9.67 7.78
N GLU A 79 19.53 9.98 6.64
CA GLU A 79 18.28 10.72 6.55
C GLU A 79 17.09 9.93 7.14
N ILE A 80 16.95 8.65 6.78
CA ILE A 80 15.94 7.76 7.36
C ILE A 80 16.11 7.69 8.88
N GLY A 81 17.34 7.47 9.36
CA GLY A 81 17.65 7.40 10.79
C GLY A 81 17.29 8.70 11.52
N ARG A 82 17.63 9.86 10.94
CA ARG A 82 17.28 11.18 11.48
C ARG A 82 15.77 11.36 11.57
N LYS A 83 15.04 11.07 10.50
CA LYS A 83 13.57 11.18 10.46
C LYS A 83 12.88 10.26 11.46
N GLY A 84 13.38 9.03 11.61
CA GLY A 84 12.91 8.08 12.62
C GLY A 84 13.15 8.56 14.05
N GLY A 85 14.34 9.12 14.31
CA GLY A 85 14.69 9.74 15.60
C GLY A 85 13.79 10.93 15.94
N GLN A 86 13.55 11.83 14.98
CA GLN A 86 12.64 12.97 15.15
C GLN A 86 11.20 12.50 15.43
N SER A 87 10.69 11.54 14.66
CA SER A 87 9.32 11.04 14.82
C SER A 87 9.10 10.35 16.18
N SER A 88 10.09 9.58 16.64
CA SER A 88 10.02 8.90 17.94
C SER A 88 10.21 9.88 19.10
N GLY A 89 11.12 10.85 18.98
CA GLY A 89 11.30 11.92 19.96
C GLY A 89 10.05 12.78 20.13
N GLN A 90 9.42 13.17 19.02
CA GLN A 90 8.20 13.97 19.02
C GLN A 90 7.00 13.21 19.60
N ARG A 91 6.89 11.90 19.35
CA ARG A 91 5.88 11.03 19.98
C ARG A 91 6.07 10.93 21.49
N ARG A 92 7.32 10.83 21.97
CA ARG A 92 7.64 10.80 23.40
C ARG A 92 7.32 12.14 24.08
N GLN A 93 7.65 13.26 23.44
CA GLN A 93 7.32 14.58 23.95
C GLN A 93 5.81 14.83 24.01
N ARG A 94 5.06 14.39 22.99
CA ARG A 94 3.59 14.49 23.01
C ARG A 94 2.98 13.65 24.13
N ASN A 95 3.42 12.40 24.29
CA ASN A 95 2.88 11.51 25.31
C ASN A 95 3.28 11.88 26.76
N GLY A 96 4.38 12.60 26.95
CA GLY A 96 4.84 13.06 28.27
C GLY A 96 4.35 14.46 28.67
N ALA A 97 3.62 15.15 27.79
CA ALA A 97 3.03 16.47 28.04
C ALA A 97 1.51 16.41 28.33
N GLU A 98 0.94 15.19 28.33
CA GLU A 98 -0.48 14.91 28.63
C GLU A 98 -0.67 14.30 30.04
N GLU A 99 0.36 14.37 30.90
CA GLU A 99 0.38 13.94 32.30
C GLU A 99 0.73 15.14 33.20
#